data_AF-A0A953D070-F1
#
_entry.id   AF-A0A953D070-F1
#
_cell.length_a   1.000
_cell.length_b   1.000
_cell.length_c   1.000
_cell.angle_alpha   90.00
_cell.angle_beta   90.00
_cell.angle_gamma   90.00
#
_symmetry.space_group_name_H-M   'P 1'
#
loop_
_entity.id
_entity.type
_entity.pdbx_description
1 polymer ?
#
loop_
_entity_poly.entity_id
_entity_poly.type
_entity_poly.pdbx_seq_one_letter_code
_entity_poly.pdbx_strand_id
1 'polypeptide(L)'
;MQTLKGRLLVVLAVLAGATLLANGYSLYTFFDLAGRAAAALSGDGVSGATAAAELQASAARATWIMLGMITVASVAGLVAFMSLWRSLDRMLGGEPEVVRAAMRRMAGGDLSQEIPDRGDSLLGAAGTMQENLRGMAMRLNLSAADVQRLAGQFADGTAAVARATEEQSDTAGRAANSMHELASAIDGVTGTAGAVEQLSDSGLQHTDAGRAAVRQMGGELAEVETIVKDMVGASAQFSDAAGAITRMTRQVREIADQTNLLALNAAIEAARAGEQGRGFAVVADEVRKLAEKSALAAADIDGVTRQLAERAGSVDAVVQRGLQSLDSTSKHLVSVEGVLDQASHAAHETANGMRSISEAVRGQVRASHSVNDAVDRIVAMAQSNAHEVQQSAAQARRLQELAGSLAEVAGRFRT
;
A
#
# COMPACT_ATOMS: atom_id res chain seq x y z
N MET A 1 -29.33 -43.17 67.57
CA MET A 1 -28.98 -44.27 66.63
C MET A 1 -28.08 -45.24 67.37
N GLN A 2 -28.48 -46.49 67.54
CA GLN A 2 -27.56 -47.52 68.03
C GLN A 2 -26.49 -47.71 66.95
N THR A 3 -25.21 -47.52 67.32
CA THR A 3 -24.08 -47.78 66.42
C THR A 3 -24.15 -49.23 65.93
N LEU A 4 -23.57 -49.54 64.77
CA LEU A 4 -23.49 -50.93 64.27
C LEU A 4 -22.89 -51.85 65.34
N LYS A 5 -21.93 -51.32 66.12
CA LYS A 5 -21.38 -51.93 67.35
C LYS A 5 -22.46 -52.35 68.34
N GLY A 6 -23.41 -51.46 68.64
CA GLY A 6 -24.55 -51.75 69.52
C GLY A 6 -25.46 -52.86 68.98
N ARG A 7 -25.77 -52.86 67.68
CA ARG A 7 -26.58 -53.91 67.05
C ARG A 7 -25.88 -55.28 67.05
N LEU A 8 -24.58 -55.29 66.77
CA LEU A 8 -23.78 -56.52 66.78
C LEU A 8 -23.53 -57.06 68.18
N LEU A 9 -23.38 -56.19 69.19
CA LEU A 9 -23.35 -56.61 70.59
C LEU A 9 -24.67 -57.24 71.03
N VAL A 10 -25.81 -56.72 70.56
CA VAL A 10 -27.12 -57.33 70.81
C VAL A 10 -27.22 -58.70 70.13
N VAL A 11 -26.80 -58.82 68.86
CA VAL A 11 -26.76 -60.12 68.16
C VAL A 11 -25.86 -61.12 68.89
N LEU A 12 -24.71 -60.67 69.39
CA LEU A 12 -23.78 -61.50 70.14
C LEU A 12 -24.35 -61.91 71.51
N ALA A 13 -25.06 -61.01 72.19
CA ALA A 13 -25.77 -61.33 73.43
C ALA A 13 -26.92 -62.32 73.20
N VAL A 14 -27.66 -62.19 72.10
CA VAL A 14 -28.72 -63.12 71.71
C VAL A 14 -28.16 -64.48 71.34
N LEU A 15 -27.08 -64.53 70.55
CA LEU A 15 -26.39 -65.78 70.21
C LEU A 15 -25.82 -66.43 71.47
N ALA A 16 -25.11 -65.68 72.33
CA ALA A 16 -24.58 -66.21 73.60
C ALA A 16 -25.70 -66.73 74.51
N GLY A 17 -26.84 -66.01 74.60
CA GLY A 17 -28.02 -66.45 75.33
C GLY A 17 -28.66 -67.72 74.75
N ALA A 18 -28.79 -67.81 73.43
CA ALA A 18 -29.29 -69.00 72.75
C ALA A 18 -28.37 -70.20 72.95
N THR A 19 -27.04 -70.00 72.90
CA THR A 19 -26.05 -71.05 73.18
C THR A 19 -26.14 -71.48 74.65
N LEU A 20 -26.24 -70.55 75.60
CA LEU A 20 -26.42 -70.87 77.02
C LEU A 20 -27.71 -71.66 77.29
N LEU A 21 -28.83 -71.30 76.65
CA LEU A 21 -30.09 -72.02 76.76
C LEU A 21 -30.02 -73.41 76.13
N ALA A 22 -29.46 -73.54 74.93
CA ALA A 22 -29.28 -74.83 74.25
C ALA A 22 -28.37 -75.77 75.05
N ASN A 23 -27.29 -75.23 75.61
CA ASN A 23 -26.36 -75.97 76.47
C ASN A 23 -27.02 -76.35 77.80
N GLY A 24 -27.76 -75.44 78.43
CA GLY A 24 -28.50 -75.69 79.66
C GLY A 24 -29.58 -76.77 79.47
N TYR A 25 -30.30 -76.75 78.36
CA TYR A 25 -31.29 -77.77 78.00
C TYR A 25 -30.65 -79.13 77.72
N SER A 26 -29.51 -79.15 77.02
CA SER A 26 -28.74 -80.39 76.79
C SER A 26 -28.20 -80.97 78.11
N LEU A 27 -27.78 -80.12 79.04
CA LEU A 27 -27.32 -80.53 80.38
C LEU A 27 -28.48 -81.09 81.22
N TYR A 28 -29.64 -80.42 81.20
CA TYR A 28 -30.84 -80.87 81.90
C TYR A 28 -31.34 -82.23 81.40
N THR A 29 -31.47 -82.39 80.08
CA THR A 29 -31.91 -83.65 79.47
C THR A 29 -30.92 -84.79 79.75
N PHE A 30 -29.62 -84.49 79.78
CA PHE A 30 -28.59 -85.47 80.17
C PHE A 30 -28.73 -85.91 81.63
N PHE A 31 -28.92 -84.98 82.58
CA PHE A 31 -29.12 -85.31 83.99
C PHE A 31 -30.45 -86.02 84.26
N ASP A 32 -31.54 -85.66 83.57
CA ASP A 32 -32.83 -86.38 83.66
C ASP A 32 -32.70 -87.81 83.11
N LEU A 33 -32.04 -88.00 81.96
CA LEU A 33 -31.81 -89.33 81.39
C LEU A 33 -30.89 -90.19 82.28
N ALA A 34 -29.82 -89.60 82.82
CA ALA A 34 -28.92 -90.27 83.77
C ALA A 34 -29.62 -90.61 85.09
N GLY A 35 -30.49 -89.74 85.60
CA GLY A 35 -31.31 -89.97 86.79
C GLY A 35 -32.32 -91.11 86.59
N ARG A 36 -33.00 -91.14 85.43
CA ARG A 36 -33.92 -92.24 85.07
C ARG A 36 -33.19 -93.57 84.89
N ALA A 37 -31.99 -93.56 84.29
CA ALA A 37 -31.16 -94.76 84.18
C ALA A 37 -30.73 -95.29 85.55
N ALA A 38 -30.32 -94.41 86.48
CA ALA A 38 -29.96 -94.80 87.84
C ALA A 38 -31.17 -95.34 88.64
N ALA A 39 -32.36 -94.77 88.45
CA ALA A 39 -33.60 -95.24 89.09
C ALA A 39 -34.10 -96.59 88.53
N ALA A 40 -33.82 -96.91 87.26
CA ALA A 40 -34.13 -98.21 86.68
C ALA A 40 -33.21 -99.33 87.22
N LEU A 41 -31.99 -99.00 87.64
CA LEU A 41 -30.99 -99.94 88.18
C LEU A 41 -31.09 -100.19 89.69
N SER A 42 -31.80 -99.33 90.45
CA SER A 42 -32.00 -99.51 91.89
C SER A 42 -33.13 -100.50 92.24
N GLY A 43 -33.86 -101.02 91.25
CA GLY A 43 -34.90 -102.03 91.42
C GLY A 43 -34.38 -103.47 91.60
N ASP A 44 -33.15 -103.76 91.19
CA ASP A 44 -32.50 -105.07 91.33
C ASP A 44 -31.40 -105.03 92.41
N GLY A 45 -31.54 -105.87 93.45
CA GLY A 45 -30.75 -105.82 94.68
C GLY A 45 -29.22 -105.90 94.50
N VAL A 46 -28.49 -105.36 95.49
CA VAL A 46 -27.04 -105.38 95.83
C VAL A 46 -26.00 -105.20 94.68
N SER A 47 -26.20 -105.72 93.47
CA SER A 47 -25.41 -105.44 92.26
C SER A 47 -25.79 -104.13 91.55
N GLY A 48 -26.97 -103.55 91.82
CA GLY A 48 -27.39 -102.26 91.25
C GLY A 48 -26.62 -101.04 91.78
N ALA A 49 -26.10 -101.10 93.01
CA ALA A 49 -25.40 -99.97 93.64
C ALA A 49 -24.01 -99.70 93.04
N THR A 50 -23.28 -100.74 92.62
CA THR A 50 -21.98 -100.59 91.95
C THR A 50 -22.15 -100.18 90.48
N ALA A 51 -23.16 -100.73 89.79
CA ALA A 51 -23.53 -100.32 88.43
C ALA A 51 -24.02 -98.86 88.38
N ALA A 52 -24.81 -98.43 89.37
CA ALA A 52 -25.25 -97.03 89.50
C ALA A 52 -24.08 -96.06 89.76
N ALA A 53 -23.07 -96.49 90.53
CA ALA A 53 -21.86 -95.69 90.77
C ALA A 53 -20.97 -95.56 89.52
N GLU A 54 -20.82 -96.63 88.72
CA GLU A 54 -20.09 -96.57 87.44
C GLU A 54 -20.82 -95.76 86.36
N LEU A 55 -22.15 -95.81 86.33
CA LEU A 55 -22.98 -94.96 85.48
C LEU A 55 -22.93 -93.50 85.90
N GLN A 56 -22.95 -93.19 87.21
CA GLN A 56 -22.74 -91.82 87.70
C GLN A 56 -21.32 -91.31 87.38
N ALA A 57 -20.29 -92.15 87.50
CA ALA A 57 -18.91 -91.75 87.21
C ALA A 57 -18.64 -91.56 85.70
N SER A 58 -19.24 -92.38 84.84
CA SER A 58 -19.17 -92.21 83.37
C SER A 58 -20.02 -91.03 82.89
N ALA A 59 -21.18 -90.78 83.49
CA ALA A 59 -22.01 -89.60 83.23
C ALA A 59 -21.30 -88.30 83.66
N ALA A 60 -20.58 -88.30 84.78
CA ALA A 60 -19.77 -87.18 85.23
C ALA A 60 -18.60 -86.89 84.26
N ARG A 61 -17.93 -87.92 83.73
CA ARG A 61 -16.88 -87.74 82.71
C ARG A 61 -17.44 -87.20 81.40
N ALA A 62 -18.60 -87.70 80.95
CA ALA A 62 -19.26 -87.23 79.73
C ALA A 62 -19.71 -85.77 79.83
N THR A 63 -20.20 -85.33 81.00
CA THR A 63 -20.57 -83.92 81.25
C THR A 63 -19.37 -82.98 81.21
N TRP A 64 -18.23 -83.35 81.81
CA TRP A 64 -17.01 -82.55 81.72
C TRP A 64 -16.46 -82.46 80.29
N ILE A 65 -16.54 -83.53 79.49
CA ILE A 65 -16.16 -83.51 78.07
C ILE A 65 -17.11 -82.63 77.25
N MET A 66 -18.43 -82.73 77.46
CA MET A 66 -19.40 -81.86 76.78
C MET A 66 -19.22 -80.38 77.13
N LEU A 67 -19.03 -80.05 78.42
CA LEU A 67 -18.74 -78.68 78.87
C LEU A 67 -17.42 -78.16 78.27
N GLY A 68 -16.40 -79.01 78.16
CA GLY A 68 -15.15 -78.70 77.45
C GLY A 68 -15.35 -78.39 75.97
N MET A 69 -16.13 -79.20 75.24
CA MET A 69 -16.40 -78.95 73.82
C MET A 69 -17.23 -77.68 73.60
N ILE A 70 -18.22 -77.43 74.45
CA ILE A 70 -19.07 -76.23 74.41
C ILE A 70 -18.24 -74.96 74.67
N THR A 71 -17.36 -75.00 75.67
CA THR A 71 -16.50 -73.86 76.00
C THR A 71 -15.51 -73.58 74.87
N VAL A 72 -14.88 -74.62 74.31
CA VAL A 72 -14.01 -74.49 73.12
C VAL A 72 -14.78 -73.93 71.92
N ALA A 73 -15.98 -74.43 71.62
CA ALA A 73 -16.80 -73.93 70.51
C ALA A 73 -17.23 -72.47 70.72
N SER A 74 -17.57 -72.08 71.95
CA SER A 74 -17.96 -70.71 72.30
C SER A 74 -16.78 -69.74 72.21
N VAL A 75 -15.59 -70.16 72.68
CA VAL A 75 -14.35 -69.38 72.56
C VAL A 75 -13.94 -69.26 71.09
N ALA A 76 -14.00 -70.34 70.32
CA ALA A 76 -13.71 -70.32 68.88
C ALA A 76 -14.68 -69.40 68.13
N GLY A 77 -15.97 -69.44 68.45
CA GLY A 77 -16.98 -68.53 67.89
C GLY A 77 -16.73 -67.06 68.25
N LEU A 78 -16.36 -66.78 69.50
CA LEU A 78 -16.01 -65.43 69.95
C LEU A 78 -14.75 -64.90 69.25
N VAL A 79 -13.72 -65.74 69.09
CA VAL A 79 -12.48 -65.39 68.38
C VAL A 79 -12.76 -65.17 66.90
N ALA A 80 -13.54 -66.04 66.25
CA ALA A 80 -13.93 -65.88 64.85
C ALA A 80 -14.75 -64.59 64.64
N PHE A 81 -15.68 -64.29 65.55
CA PHE A 81 -16.45 -63.05 65.53
C PHE A 81 -15.57 -61.81 65.76
N MET A 82 -14.68 -61.83 66.75
CA MET A 82 -13.76 -60.72 67.01
C MET A 82 -12.80 -60.51 65.83
N SER A 83 -12.36 -61.59 65.19
CA SER A 83 -11.52 -61.56 63.98
C SER A 83 -12.28 -60.96 62.80
N LEU A 84 -13.50 -61.43 62.53
CA LEU A 84 -14.38 -60.90 61.47
C LEU A 84 -14.71 -59.43 61.72
N TRP A 85 -15.03 -59.06 62.97
CA TRP A 85 -15.28 -57.68 63.37
C TRP A 85 -14.06 -56.79 63.15
N ARG A 86 -12.88 -57.21 63.61
CA ARG A 86 -11.63 -56.47 63.35
C ARG A 86 -11.32 -56.37 61.86
N SER A 87 -11.60 -57.41 61.09
CA SER A 87 -11.42 -57.41 59.65
C SER A 87 -12.37 -56.43 58.96
N LEU A 88 -13.67 -56.43 59.31
CA LEU A 88 -14.64 -55.47 58.78
C LEU A 88 -14.34 -54.02 59.19
N ASP A 89 -13.97 -53.77 60.45
CA ASP A 89 -13.64 -52.43 60.93
C ASP A 89 -12.36 -51.90 60.26
N ARG A 90 -11.35 -52.76 60.03
CA ARG A 90 -10.17 -52.42 59.23
C ARG A 90 -10.50 -52.19 57.75
N MET A 91 -11.36 -53.01 57.15
CA MET A 91 -11.74 -52.86 55.73
C MET A 91 -12.61 -51.63 55.49
N LEU A 92 -13.55 -51.32 56.38
CA LEU A 92 -14.41 -50.13 56.27
C LEU A 92 -13.67 -48.85 56.71
N GLY A 93 -12.73 -48.98 57.64
CA GLY A 93 -11.98 -47.86 58.19
C GLY A 93 -12.74 -47.06 59.25
N GLY A 94 -13.95 -47.49 59.63
CA GLY A 94 -14.80 -46.81 60.59
C GLY A 94 -16.24 -47.33 60.59
N GLU A 95 -17.14 -46.60 61.25
CA GLU A 95 -18.56 -46.99 61.29
C GLU A 95 -19.22 -46.87 59.90
N PRO A 96 -20.04 -47.85 59.47
CA PRO A 96 -20.64 -47.84 58.13
C PRO A 96 -21.46 -46.59 57.81
N GLU A 97 -22.09 -45.96 58.80
CA GLU A 97 -22.84 -44.73 58.62
C GLU A 97 -21.93 -43.55 58.26
N VAL A 98 -20.69 -43.51 58.78
CA VAL A 98 -19.70 -42.49 58.44
C VAL A 98 -19.24 -42.67 57.00
N VAL A 99 -18.96 -43.92 56.58
CA VAL A 99 -18.60 -44.24 55.20
C VAL A 99 -19.73 -43.87 54.24
N ARG A 100 -20.98 -44.24 54.58
CA ARG A 100 -22.17 -43.90 53.79
C ARG A 100 -22.39 -42.39 53.70
N ALA A 101 -22.25 -41.66 54.80
CA ALA A 101 -22.40 -40.21 54.82
C ALA A 101 -21.33 -39.53 53.98
N ALA A 102 -20.06 -39.94 54.11
CA ALA A 102 -18.96 -39.44 53.28
C ALA A 102 -19.23 -39.67 51.79
N MET A 103 -19.62 -40.88 51.39
CA MET A 103 -19.96 -41.22 50.01
C MET A 103 -21.15 -40.42 49.47
N ARG A 104 -22.22 -40.23 50.26
CA ARG A 104 -23.38 -39.42 49.82
C ARG A 104 -23.03 -37.95 49.62
N ARG A 105 -22.13 -37.42 50.43
CA ARG A 105 -21.67 -36.03 50.31
C ARG A 105 -20.79 -35.85 49.08
N MET A 106 -19.83 -36.75 48.86
CA MET A 106 -19.03 -36.78 47.62
C MET A 106 -19.92 -36.91 46.38
N ALA A 107 -20.91 -37.81 46.40
CA ALA A 107 -21.86 -37.96 45.29
C ALA A 107 -22.75 -36.73 45.06
N GLY A 108 -23.00 -35.95 46.12
CA GLY A 108 -23.68 -34.66 46.05
C GLY A 108 -22.80 -33.49 45.62
N GLY A 109 -21.51 -33.73 45.32
CA GLY A 109 -20.55 -32.69 44.94
C GLY A 109 -19.92 -31.93 46.11
N ASP A 110 -20.21 -32.29 47.35
CA ASP A 110 -19.57 -31.67 48.52
C ASP A 110 -18.24 -32.37 48.84
N LEU A 111 -17.15 -31.76 48.39
CA LEU A 111 -15.76 -32.21 48.59
C LEU A 111 -15.05 -31.38 49.68
N SER A 112 -15.75 -30.46 50.34
CA SER A 112 -15.17 -29.44 51.21
C SER A 112 -14.75 -29.93 52.59
N GLN A 113 -15.28 -31.08 53.04
CA GLN A 113 -14.87 -31.65 54.32
C GLN A 113 -13.98 -32.87 54.12
N GLU A 114 -12.88 -32.84 54.86
CA GLU A 114 -11.87 -33.88 54.87
C GLU A 114 -12.42 -35.22 55.38
N ILE A 115 -12.19 -36.27 54.60
CA ILE A 115 -12.42 -37.64 55.05
C ILE A 115 -11.18 -38.09 55.83
N PRO A 116 -11.34 -38.54 57.09
CA PRO A 116 -10.21 -38.97 57.90
C PRO A 116 -9.40 -40.08 57.22
N ASP A 117 -8.07 -39.94 57.21
CA ASP A 117 -7.18 -40.97 56.71
C ASP A 117 -7.28 -42.24 57.58
N ARG A 118 -7.55 -43.36 56.91
CA ARG A 118 -7.74 -44.67 57.51
C ARG A 118 -6.97 -45.75 56.72
N GLY A 119 -5.86 -45.37 56.08
CA GLY A 119 -4.98 -46.26 55.32
C GLY A 119 -5.73 -47.02 54.21
N ASP A 120 -5.44 -48.31 54.04
CA ASP A 120 -6.01 -49.19 52.99
C ASP A 120 -7.50 -49.56 53.19
N SER A 121 -8.23 -48.81 54.01
CA SER A 121 -9.66 -49.01 54.19
C SER A 121 -10.48 -48.32 53.10
N LEU A 122 -11.76 -48.69 52.98
CA LEU A 122 -12.70 -48.05 52.07
C LEU A 122 -12.85 -46.55 52.34
N LEU A 123 -12.79 -46.12 53.62
CA LEU A 123 -12.84 -44.70 53.96
C LEU A 123 -11.55 -43.96 53.56
N GLY A 124 -10.38 -44.59 53.73
CA GLY A 124 -9.12 -44.03 53.24
C GLY A 124 -9.08 -43.90 51.71
N ALA A 125 -9.51 -44.95 50.99
CA ALA A 125 -9.65 -44.91 49.54
C ALA A 125 -10.67 -43.84 49.06
N ALA A 126 -11.77 -43.65 49.81
CA ALA A 126 -12.73 -42.57 49.55
C ALA A 126 -12.11 -41.19 49.76
N GLY A 127 -11.26 -41.02 50.77
CA GLY A 127 -10.48 -39.80 50.99
C GLY A 127 -9.53 -39.48 49.84
N THR A 128 -8.76 -40.47 49.37
CA THR A 128 -7.90 -40.30 48.17
C THR A 128 -8.72 -39.96 46.93
N MET A 129 -9.88 -40.60 46.73
CA MET A 129 -10.78 -40.28 45.62
C MET A 129 -11.32 -38.85 45.74
N GLN A 130 -11.74 -38.42 46.94
CA GLN A 130 -12.20 -37.06 47.20
C GLN A 130 -11.12 -36.03 46.87
N GLU A 131 -9.87 -36.26 47.31
CA GLU A 131 -8.76 -35.35 47.04
C GLU A 131 -8.45 -35.25 45.53
N ASN A 132 -8.46 -36.37 44.82
CA ASN A 132 -8.30 -36.39 43.36
C ASN A 132 -9.44 -35.65 42.65
N LEU A 133 -10.70 -35.87 43.06
CA LEU A 133 -11.86 -35.15 42.52
C LEU A 133 -11.77 -33.65 42.81
N ARG A 134 -11.33 -33.26 44.02
CA ARG A 134 -11.13 -31.87 44.43
C ARG A 134 -10.04 -31.21 43.59
N GLY A 135 -8.91 -31.88 43.41
CA GLY A 135 -7.82 -31.44 42.55
C GLY A 135 -8.25 -31.28 41.09
N MET A 136 -9.05 -32.21 40.57
CA MET A 136 -9.61 -32.13 39.22
C MET A 136 -10.59 -30.96 39.07
N ALA A 137 -11.50 -30.76 40.04
CA ALA A 137 -12.44 -29.64 40.03
C ALA A 137 -11.72 -28.28 40.09
N MET A 138 -10.70 -28.13 40.94
CA MET A 138 -9.88 -26.91 40.98
C MET A 138 -9.15 -26.65 39.66
N ARG A 139 -8.52 -27.69 39.08
CA ARG A 139 -7.84 -27.58 37.77
C ARG A 139 -8.81 -27.23 36.64
N LEU A 140 -10.01 -27.80 36.65
CA LEU A 140 -11.05 -27.47 35.68
C LEU A 140 -11.49 -26.00 35.81
N ASN A 141 -11.68 -25.51 37.03
CA ASN A 141 -12.07 -24.12 37.26
C ASN A 141 -10.98 -23.13 36.82
N LEU A 142 -9.71 -23.41 37.15
CA LEU A 142 -8.57 -22.61 36.67
C LEU A 142 -8.47 -22.64 35.14
N SER A 143 -8.62 -23.82 34.53
CA SER A 143 -8.58 -23.96 33.06
C SER A 143 -9.73 -23.20 32.40
N ALA A 144 -10.94 -23.24 32.98
CA ALA A 144 -12.08 -22.49 32.50
C ALA A 144 -11.85 -20.97 32.57
N ALA A 145 -11.31 -20.48 33.69
CA ALA A 145 -10.94 -19.07 33.84
C ALA A 145 -9.88 -18.63 32.81
N ASP A 146 -8.88 -19.47 32.54
CA ASP A 146 -7.87 -19.20 31.51
C ASP A 146 -8.47 -19.17 30.09
N VAL A 147 -9.34 -20.12 29.75
CA VAL A 147 -10.04 -20.12 28.45
C VAL A 147 -10.90 -18.86 28.31
N GLN A 148 -11.61 -18.46 29.36
CA GLN A 148 -12.42 -17.24 29.35
C GLN A 148 -11.58 -15.98 29.11
N ARG A 149 -10.43 -15.88 29.79
CA ARG A 149 -9.48 -14.76 29.62
C ARG A 149 -8.89 -14.73 28.21
N LEU A 150 -8.43 -15.88 27.70
CA LEU A 150 -7.88 -15.99 26.34
C LEU A 150 -8.94 -15.69 25.28
N ALA A 151 -10.18 -16.12 25.47
CA ALA A 151 -11.28 -15.81 24.57
C ALA A 151 -11.61 -14.31 24.55
N GLY A 152 -11.52 -13.62 25.71
CA GLY A 152 -11.63 -12.16 25.79
C GLY A 152 -10.51 -11.46 25.00
N GLN A 153 -9.26 -11.86 25.21
CA GLN A 153 -8.11 -11.31 24.46
C GLN A 153 -8.23 -11.56 22.95
N PHE A 154 -8.74 -12.74 22.56
CA PHE A 154 -8.99 -13.07 21.16
C PHE A 154 -10.11 -12.22 20.55
N ALA A 155 -11.18 -11.93 21.30
CA ALA A 155 -12.24 -11.02 20.87
C ALA A 155 -11.73 -9.59 20.69
N ASP A 156 -10.90 -9.08 21.61
CA ASP A 156 -10.29 -7.75 21.51
C ASP A 156 -9.36 -7.65 20.28
N GLY A 157 -8.54 -8.68 20.05
CA GLY A 157 -7.69 -8.78 18.86
C GLY A 157 -8.51 -8.80 17.57
N THR A 158 -9.61 -9.57 17.55
CA THR A 158 -10.54 -9.62 16.41
C THR A 158 -11.18 -8.25 16.14
N ALA A 159 -11.57 -7.53 17.18
CA ALA A 159 -12.12 -6.18 17.05
C ALA A 159 -11.08 -5.16 16.54
N ALA A 160 -9.81 -5.32 16.89
CA ALA A 160 -8.73 -4.51 16.34
C ALA A 160 -8.53 -4.78 14.84
N VAL A 161 -8.56 -6.05 14.42
CA VAL A 161 -8.49 -6.42 12.99
C VAL A 161 -9.70 -5.87 12.22
N ALA A 162 -10.89 -5.87 12.83
CA ALA A 162 -12.10 -5.28 12.24
C ALA A 162 -11.90 -3.79 11.90
N ARG A 163 -11.41 -2.99 12.87
CA ARG A 163 -11.14 -1.56 12.66
C ARG A 163 -10.07 -1.32 11.60
N ALA A 164 -8.97 -2.08 11.65
CA ALA A 164 -7.92 -1.99 10.63
C ALA A 164 -8.44 -2.33 9.22
N THR A 165 -9.39 -3.27 9.13
CA THR A 165 -10.02 -3.65 7.86
C THR A 165 -10.93 -2.54 7.32
N GLU A 166 -11.68 -1.85 8.18
CA GLU A 166 -12.47 -0.67 7.79
C GLU A 166 -11.58 0.48 7.31
N GLU A 167 -10.50 0.79 8.03
CA GLU A 167 -9.51 1.81 7.64
C GLU A 167 -8.82 1.47 6.32
N GLN A 168 -8.49 0.18 6.09
CA GLN A 168 -7.94 -0.30 4.84
C GLN A 168 -8.92 -0.09 3.68
N SER A 169 -10.22 -0.37 3.89
CA SER A 169 -11.26 -0.15 2.87
C SER A 169 -11.44 1.33 2.54
N ASP A 170 -11.45 2.22 3.55
CA ASP A 170 -11.52 3.67 3.34
C ASP A 170 -10.30 4.19 2.57
N THR A 171 -9.10 3.75 2.96
CA THR A 171 -7.86 4.14 2.30
C THR A 171 -7.82 3.67 0.85
N ALA A 172 -8.29 2.46 0.58
CA ALA A 172 -8.42 1.95 -0.79
C ALA A 172 -9.42 2.79 -1.62
N GLY A 173 -10.56 3.19 -1.04
CA GLY A 173 -11.52 4.09 -1.69
C GLY A 173 -10.93 5.46 -2.03
N ARG A 174 -10.17 6.06 -1.09
CA ARG A 174 -9.45 7.32 -1.36
C ARG A 174 -8.39 7.15 -2.44
N ALA A 175 -7.64 6.05 -2.45
CA ALA A 175 -6.67 5.75 -3.49
C ALA A 175 -7.34 5.64 -4.87
N ALA A 176 -8.49 4.94 -4.97
CA ALA A 176 -9.26 4.85 -6.21
C ALA A 176 -9.68 6.22 -6.75
N ASN A 177 -10.15 7.11 -5.88
CA ASN A 177 -10.52 8.48 -6.27
C ASN A 177 -9.30 9.27 -6.78
N SER A 178 -8.16 9.21 -6.07
CA SER A 178 -6.92 9.85 -6.54
C SER A 178 -6.44 9.29 -7.89
N MET A 179 -6.66 8.00 -8.14
CA MET A 179 -6.37 7.40 -9.45
C MET A 179 -7.28 7.92 -10.56
N HIS A 180 -8.54 8.22 -10.26
CA HIS A 180 -9.46 8.84 -11.21
C HIS A 180 -9.02 10.28 -11.56
N GLU A 181 -8.64 11.07 -10.55
CA GLU A 181 -8.09 12.41 -10.76
C GLU A 181 -6.79 12.36 -11.58
N LEU A 182 -5.91 11.39 -11.28
CA LEU A 182 -4.67 11.18 -12.03
C LEU A 182 -4.95 10.86 -13.50
N ALA A 183 -5.95 10.02 -13.78
CA ALA A 183 -6.35 9.69 -15.16
C ALA A 183 -6.83 10.93 -15.92
N SER A 184 -7.63 11.79 -15.28
CA SER A 184 -8.06 13.06 -15.88
C SER A 184 -6.88 14.02 -16.13
N ALA A 185 -5.93 14.09 -15.21
CA ALA A 185 -4.73 14.91 -15.38
C ALA A 185 -3.87 14.42 -16.55
N ILE A 186 -3.72 13.10 -16.69
CA ILE A 186 -3.01 12.47 -17.81
C ILE A 186 -3.65 12.81 -19.16
N ASP A 187 -4.99 12.77 -19.25
CA ASP A 187 -5.70 13.14 -20.46
C ASP A 187 -5.46 14.62 -20.83
N GLY A 188 -5.51 15.51 -19.84
CA GLY A 188 -5.19 16.93 -20.03
C GLY A 188 -3.77 17.19 -20.51
N VAL A 189 -2.77 16.47 -19.98
CA VAL A 189 -1.38 16.57 -20.45
C VAL A 189 -1.24 16.03 -21.87
N THR A 190 -1.92 14.94 -22.22
CA THR A 190 -1.93 14.36 -23.57
C THR A 190 -2.48 15.34 -24.59
N GLY A 191 -3.63 15.94 -24.30
CA GLY A 191 -4.24 16.95 -25.18
C GLY A 191 -3.36 18.18 -25.35
N THR A 192 -2.74 18.65 -24.26
CA THR A 192 -1.82 19.80 -24.31
C THR A 192 -0.58 19.49 -25.13
N ALA A 193 0.04 18.31 -24.94
CA ALA A 193 1.22 17.91 -25.71
C ALA A 193 0.92 17.82 -27.20
N GLY A 194 -0.24 17.25 -27.58
CA GLY A 194 -0.68 17.21 -28.98
C GLY A 194 -0.91 18.60 -29.59
N ALA A 195 -1.51 19.53 -28.83
CA ALA A 195 -1.70 20.90 -29.28
C ALA A 195 -0.37 21.64 -29.50
N VAL A 196 0.61 21.44 -28.61
CA VAL A 196 1.96 22.03 -28.75
C VAL A 196 2.72 21.41 -29.93
N GLU A 197 2.57 20.11 -30.18
CA GLU A 197 3.14 19.45 -31.36
C GLU A 197 2.57 20.06 -32.66
N GLN A 198 1.25 20.25 -32.75
CA GLN A 198 0.62 20.90 -33.89
C GLN A 198 1.07 22.36 -34.07
N LEU A 199 1.22 23.11 -32.97
CA LEU A 199 1.75 24.47 -33.01
C LEU A 199 3.21 24.50 -33.51
N SER A 200 4.01 23.51 -33.11
CA SER A 200 5.40 23.38 -33.58
C SER A 200 5.45 23.10 -35.08
N ASP A 201 4.59 22.23 -35.59
CA ASP A 201 4.50 21.94 -37.03
C ASP A 201 4.05 23.18 -37.83
N SER A 202 3.05 23.91 -37.34
CA SER A 202 2.64 25.19 -37.94
C SER A 202 3.79 26.21 -37.92
N GLY A 203 4.56 26.25 -36.82
CA GLY A 203 5.76 27.08 -36.70
C GLY A 203 6.79 26.76 -37.77
N LEU A 204 7.07 25.47 -38.00
CA LEU A 204 7.97 25.01 -39.06
C LEU A 204 7.50 25.47 -40.44
N GLN A 205 6.22 25.29 -40.77
CA GLN A 205 5.64 25.73 -42.04
C GLN A 205 5.78 27.25 -42.23
N HIS A 206 5.57 28.04 -41.18
CA HIS A 206 5.79 29.49 -41.21
C HIS A 206 7.27 29.86 -41.41
N THR A 207 8.20 29.15 -40.77
CA THR A 207 9.64 29.39 -40.97
C THR A 207 10.08 29.06 -42.39
N ASP A 208 9.56 27.98 -42.98
CA ASP A 208 9.87 27.61 -44.36
C ASP A 208 9.29 28.60 -45.38
N ALA A 209 8.06 29.07 -45.16
CA ALA A 209 7.49 30.15 -45.96
C ALA A 209 8.30 31.45 -45.83
N GLY A 210 8.75 31.80 -44.62
CA GLY A 210 9.63 32.93 -44.36
C GLY A 210 10.96 32.82 -45.11
N ARG A 211 11.59 31.63 -45.10
CA ARG A 211 12.84 31.37 -45.83
C ARG A 211 12.66 31.51 -47.33
N ALA A 212 11.55 31.03 -47.89
CA ALA A 212 11.24 31.20 -49.30
C ALA A 212 11.11 32.69 -49.67
N ALA A 213 10.43 33.48 -48.84
CA ALA A 213 10.30 34.92 -49.04
C ALA A 213 11.64 35.66 -48.97
N VAL A 214 12.50 35.34 -47.99
CA VAL A 214 13.85 35.92 -47.87
C VAL A 214 14.71 35.60 -49.09
N ARG A 215 14.64 34.37 -49.61
CA ARG A 215 15.36 33.97 -50.83
C ARG A 215 14.88 34.74 -52.05
N GLN A 216 13.56 34.92 -52.19
CA GLN A 216 13.00 35.73 -53.27
C GLN A 216 13.49 37.18 -53.18
N MET A 217 13.42 37.79 -51.99
CA MET A 217 13.93 39.14 -51.75
C MET A 217 15.43 39.27 -52.07
N GLY A 218 16.23 38.25 -51.75
CA GLY A 218 17.65 38.22 -52.12
C GLY A 218 17.87 38.25 -53.63
N GLY A 219 17.03 37.54 -54.40
CA GLY A 219 17.04 37.58 -55.86
C GLY A 219 16.66 38.95 -56.43
N GLU A 220 15.57 39.55 -55.92
CA GLU A 220 15.14 40.90 -56.30
C GLU A 220 16.20 41.96 -55.97
N LEU A 221 16.87 41.84 -54.81
CA LEU A 221 17.94 42.74 -54.41
C LEU A 221 19.15 42.67 -55.36
N ALA A 222 19.51 41.47 -55.82
CA ALA A 222 20.61 41.26 -56.77
C ALA A 222 20.30 41.86 -58.15
N GLU A 223 19.04 41.81 -58.57
CA GLU A 223 18.58 42.49 -59.79
C GLU A 223 18.69 44.01 -59.66
N VAL A 224 18.23 44.58 -58.53
CA VAL A 224 18.35 46.01 -58.24
C VAL A 224 19.82 46.44 -58.17
N GLU A 225 20.70 45.64 -57.58
CA GLU A 225 22.14 45.93 -57.55
C GLU A 225 22.74 46.02 -58.96
N THR A 226 22.33 45.13 -59.87
CA THR A 226 22.72 45.17 -61.28
C THR A 226 22.25 46.47 -61.95
N ILE A 227 20.98 46.82 -61.78
CA ILE A 227 20.40 48.06 -62.35
C ILE A 227 21.14 49.31 -61.85
N VAL A 228 21.47 49.36 -60.56
CA VAL A 228 22.20 50.48 -59.96
C VAL A 228 23.64 50.55 -60.49
N LYS A 229 24.32 49.41 -60.68
CA LYS A 229 25.65 49.38 -61.33
C LYS A 229 25.60 49.86 -62.77
N ASP A 230 24.57 49.49 -63.53
CA ASP A 230 24.38 49.97 -64.90
C ASP A 230 24.15 51.49 -64.93
N MET A 231 23.43 52.05 -63.95
CA MET A 231 23.29 53.51 -63.80
C MET A 231 24.63 54.22 -63.55
N VAL A 232 25.55 53.63 -62.76
CA VAL A 232 26.91 54.17 -62.60
C VAL A 232 27.60 54.27 -63.96
N GLY A 233 27.55 53.19 -64.74
CA GLY A 233 28.14 53.15 -66.09
C GLY A 233 27.54 54.19 -67.03
N ALA A 234 26.21 54.32 -67.05
CA ALA A 234 25.51 55.30 -67.87
C ALA A 234 25.81 56.75 -67.45
N SER A 235 25.87 57.02 -66.14
CA SER A 235 26.21 58.35 -65.61
C SER A 235 27.64 58.75 -65.98
N ALA A 236 28.59 57.81 -65.89
CA ALA A 236 29.98 58.04 -66.31
C ALA A 236 30.08 58.37 -67.81
N GLN A 237 29.42 57.60 -68.66
CA GLN A 237 29.37 57.86 -70.12
C GLN A 237 28.74 59.22 -70.43
N PHE A 238 27.69 59.61 -69.69
CA PHE A 238 27.05 60.90 -69.84
C PHE A 238 27.98 62.07 -69.45
N SER A 239 28.71 61.92 -68.34
CA SER A 239 29.72 62.90 -67.90
C SER A 239 30.84 63.07 -68.94
N ASP A 240 31.32 61.97 -69.50
CA ASP A 240 32.34 61.99 -70.56
C ASP A 240 31.84 62.69 -71.83
N ALA A 241 30.59 62.41 -72.24
CA ALA A 241 29.95 63.07 -73.38
C ALA A 241 29.77 64.58 -73.14
N ALA A 242 29.30 64.99 -71.95
CA ALA A 242 29.18 66.41 -71.59
C ALA A 242 30.54 67.12 -71.59
N GLY A 243 31.60 66.44 -71.11
CA GLY A 243 32.97 66.92 -71.18
C GLY A 243 33.48 67.07 -72.61
N ALA A 244 33.15 66.14 -73.50
CA ALA A 244 33.49 66.20 -74.92
C ALA A 244 32.81 67.39 -75.62
N ILE A 245 31.51 67.59 -75.39
CA ILE A 245 30.77 68.74 -75.92
C ILE A 245 31.40 70.03 -75.42
N THR A 246 31.68 70.14 -74.11
CA THR A 246 32.35 71.32 -73.54
C THR A 246 33.66 71.67 -74.24
N ARG A 247 34.50 70.67 -74.58
CA ARG A 247 35.74 70.88 -75.35
C ARG A 247 35.46 71.38 -76.76
N MET A 248 34.51 70.76 -77.47
CA MET A 248 34.11 71.17 -78.82
C MET A 248 33.56 72.60 -78.83
N THR A 249 32.70 72.94 -77.87
CA THR A 249 32.09 74.26 -77.75
C THR A 249 33.13 75.34 -77.44
N ARG A 250 34.14 75.04 -76.62
CA ARG A 250 35.28 75.94 -76.39
C ARG A 250 36.06 76.21 -77.68
N GLN A 251 36.33 75.17 -78.46
CA GLN A 251 36.97 75.32 -79.77
C GLN A 251 36.11 76.18 -80.74
N VAL A 252 34.78 75.99 -80.75
CA VAL A 252 33.87 76.84 -81.55
C VAL A 252 33.93 78.29 -81.10
N ARG A 253 33.98 78.55 -79.79
CA ARG A 253 34.15 79.91 -79.26
C ARG A 253 35.48 80.53 -79.67
N GLU A 254 36.58 79.79 -79.59
CA GLU A 254 37.89 80.24 -80.04
C GLU A 254 37.88 80.58 -81.55
N ILE A 255 37.24 79.75 -82.38
CA ILE A 255 37.06 80.03 -83.81
C ILE A 255 36.19 81.28 -84.02
N ALA A 256 35.11 81.45 -83.26
CA ALA A 256 34.25 82.62 -83.34
C ALA A 256 35.00 83.91 -82.95
N ASP A 257 35.79 83.88 -81.87
CA ASP A 257 36.60 85.01 -81.44
C ASP A 257 37.68 85.36 -82.48
N GLN A 258 38.33 84.35 -83.08
CA GLN A 258 39.26 84.54 -84.20
C GLN A 258 38.57 85.13 -85.43
N THR A 259 37.37 84.65 -85.76
CA THR A 259 36.56 85.15 -86.89
C THR A 259 36.13 86.59 -86.65
N ASN A 260 35.75 86.93 -85.42
CA ASN A 260 35.40 88.28 -85.01
C ASN A 260 36.58 89.25 -85.18
N LEU A 261 37.78 88.84 -84.77
CA LEU A 261 39.02 89.60 -84.98
C LEU A 261 39.36 89.77 -86.46
N LEU A 262 39.22 88.71 -87.27
CA LEU A 262 39.43 88.79 -88.72
C LEU A 262 38.42 89.74 -89.39
N ALA A 263 37.15 89.66 -89.01
CA ALA A 263 36.09 90.52 -89.52
C ALA A 263 36.29 91.99 -89.13
N LEU A 264 36.75 92.25 -87.90
CA LEU A 264 37.13 93.59 -87.44
C LEU A 264 38.28 94.16 -88.28
N ASN A 265 39.34 93.38 -88.50
CA ASN A 265 40.46 93.79 -89.35
C ASN A 265 40.00 94.07 -90.79
N ALA A 266 39.11 93.25 -91.33
CA ALA A 266 38.52 93.46 -92.65
C ALA A 266 37.64 94.73 -92.71
N ALA A 267 36.85 95.01 -91.68
CA ALA A 267 36.05 96.23 -91.58
C ALA A 267 36.92 97.49 -91.51
N ILE A 268 38.04 97.44 -90.76
CA ILE A 268 39.02 98.52 -90.69
C ILE A 268 39.64 98.78 -92.07
N GLU A 269 40.09 97.73 -92.76
CA GLU A 269 40.72 97.89 -94.08
C GLU A 269 39.71 98.34 -95.16
N ALA A 270 38.45 97.87 -95.08
CA ALA A 270 37.36 98.34 -95.93
C ALA A 270 37.05 99.84 -95.71
N ALA A 271 37.07 100.32 -94.46
CA ALA A 271 36.94 101.75 -94.15
C ALA A 271 38.13 102.56 -94.69
N ARG A 272 39.33 101.98 -94.70
CA ARG A 272 40.55 102.59 -95.23
C ARG A 272 40.53 102.77 -96.76
N ALA A 273 39.83 101.88 -97.47
CA ALA A 273 39.65 101.95 -98.93
C ALA A 273 38.56 102.96 -99.39
N GLY A 274 37.88 103.65 -98.47
CA GLY A 274 36.89 104.70 -98.78
C GLY A 274 35.67 104.16 -99.54
N GLU A 275 35.21 104.89 -100.56
CA GLU A 275 34.00 104.52 -101.33
C GLU A 275 34.12 103.18 -102.08
N GLN A 276 35.33 102.73 -102.42
CA GLN A 276 35.57 101.44 -103.09
C GLN A 276 35.41 100.24 -102.14
N GLY A 277 35.57 100.44 -100.82
CA GLY A 277 35.49 99.39 -99.80
C GLY A 277 34.08 99.20 -99.21
N ARG A 278 33.11 100.01 -99.63
CA ARG A 278 31.80 100.12 -98.96
C ARG A 278 30.98 98.83 -98.96
N GLY A 279 31.03 98.05 -100.04
CA GLY A 279 30.40 96.72 -100.10
C GLY A 279 31.09 95.68 -99.20
N PHE A 280 32.43 95.73 -99.11
CA PHE A 280 33.20 94.85 -98.23
C PHE A 280 33.00 95.18 -96.75
N ALA A 281 32.83 96.46 -96.40
CA ALA A 281 32.55 96.89 -95.03
C ALA A 281 31.25 96.28 -94.49
N VAL A 282 30.18 96.25 -95.32
CA VAL A 282 28.89 95.65 -94.94
C VAL A 282 29.02 94.15 -94.70
N VAL A 283 29.74 93.43 -95.57
CA VAL A 283 29.98 92.00 -95.41
C VAL A 283 30.83 91.72 -94.16
N ALA A 284 31.88 92.53 -93.92
CA ALA A 284 32.73 92.39 -92.74
C ALA A 284 31.93 92.61 -91.44
N ASP A 285 31.06 93.61 -91.38
CA ASP A 285 30.19 93.83 -90.21
C ASP A 285 29.15 92.72 -90.01
N GLU A 286 28.64 92.12 -91.09
CA GLU A 286 27.71 90.98 -90.99
C GLU A 286 28.43 89.71 -90.50
N VAL A 287 29.65 89.45 -90.98
CA VAL A 287 30.52 88.36 -90.48
C VAL A 287 30.86 88.59 -89.01
N ARG A 288 31.15 89.84 -88.62
CA ARG A 288 31.43 90.23 -87.23
C ARG A 288 30.24 89.91 -86.31
N LYS A 289 29.02 90.31 -86.71
CA LYS A 289 27.79 89.97 -85.98
C LYS A 289 27.54 88.46 -85.90
N LEU A 290 27.80 87.71 -86.97
CA LEU A 290 27.68 86.25 -86.96
C LEU A 290 28.68 85.60 -85.99
N ALA A 291 29.91 86.12 -85.94
CA ALA A 291 30.96 85.67 -85.05
C ALA A 291 30.60 85.95 -83.58
N GLU A 292 30.15 87.17 -83.26
CA GLU A 292 29.64 87.52 -81.92
C GLU A 292 28.46 86.62 -81.50
N LYS A 293 27.51 86.39 -82.40
CA LYS A 293 26.37 85.49 -82.16
C LYS A 293 26.80 84.04 -81.95
N SER A 294 27.82 83.57 -82.67
CA SER A 294 28.39 82.23 -82.51
C SER A 294 29.12 82.07 -81.18
N ALA A 295 29.88 83.09 -80.75
CA ALA A 295 30.56 83.10 -79.46
C ALA A 295 29.56 83.11 -78.28
N LEU A 296 28.45 83.85 -78.41
CA LEU A 296 27.33 83.83 -77.46
C LEU A 296 26.67 82.45 -77.38
N ALA A 297 26.29 81.86 -78.52
CA ALA A 297 25.70 80.52 -78.55
C ALA A 297 26.64 79.46 -77.97
N ALA A 298 27.95 79.57 -78.22
CA ALA A 298 28.95 78.70 -77.62
C ALA A 298 29.04 78.88 -76.09
N ALA A 299 28.94 80.11 -75.57
CA ALA A 299 28.86 80.32 -74.11
C ALA A 299 27.60 79.71 -73.49
N ASP A 300 26.45 79.83 -74.16
CA ASP A 300 25.20 79.24 -73.67
C ASP A 300 25.28 77.71 -73.62
N ILE A 301 25.84 77.07 -74.67
CA ILE A 301 26.07 75.62 -74.69
C ILE A 301 27.04 75.20 -73.58
N ASP A 302 28.15 75.93 -73.36
CA ASP A 302 29.10 75.66 -72.26
C ASP A 302 28.44 75.78 -70.88
N GLY A 303 27.55 76.76 -70.70
CA GLY A 303 26.74 76.89 -69.50
C GLY A 303 25.83 75.68 -69.26
N VAL A 304 25.12 75.22 -70.30
CA VAL A 304 24.26 74.05 -70.24
C VAL A 304 25.06 72.77 -69.97
N THR A 305 26.18 72.54 -70.66
CA THR A 305 26.99 71.33 -70.45
C THR A 305 27.63 71.28 -69.07
N ARG A 306 28.03 72.42 -68.51
CA ARG A 306 28.51 72.51 -67.13
C ARG A 306 27.42 72.11 -66.12
N GLN A 307 26.20 72.62 -66.29
CA GLN A 307 25.05 72.19 -65.46
C GLN A 307 24.74 70.69 -65.61
N LEU A 308 24.86 70.14 -66.83
CA LEU A 308 24.69 68.70 -67.06
C LEU A 308 25.74 67.88 -66.28
N ALA A 309 27.00 68.29 -66.30
CA ALA A 309 28.08 67.61 -65.58
C ALA A 309 27.89 67.67 -64.05
N GLU A 310 27.49 68.82 -63.50
CA GLU A 310 27.16 68.96 -62.07
C GLU A 310 26.00 68.05 -61.65
N ARG A 311 24.97 67.95 -62.48
CA ARG A 311 23.84 67.03 -62.25
C ARG A 311 24.28 65.56 -62.32
N ALA A 312 25.16 65.20 -63.25
CA ALA A 312 25.73 63.85 -63.35
C ALA A 312 26.52 63.47 -62.07
N GLY A 313 27.34 64.40 -61.54
CA GLY A 313 28.03 64.19 -60.27
C GLY A 313 27.07 64.04 -59.08
N SER A 314 25.96 64.77 -59.09
CA SER A 314 24.90 64.61 -58.07
C SER A 314 24.21 63.25 -58.16
N VAL A 315 23.99 62.74 -59.37
CA VAL A 315 23.44 61.38 -59.61
C VAL A 315 24.40 60.31 -59.07
N ASP A 316 25.71 60.45 -59.32
CA ASP A 316 26.71 59.50 -58.80
C ASP A 316 26.69 59.40 -57.27
N ALA A 317 26.61 60.54 -56.57
CA ALA A 317 26.49 60.57 -55.11
C ALA A 317 25.20 59.91 -54.58
N VAL A 318 24.09 59.99 -55.32
CA VAL A 318 22.85 59.28 -54.97
C VAL A 318 23.00 57.78 -55.20
N VAL A 319 23.62 57.38 -56.31
CA VAL A 319 23.85 55.98 -56.67
C VAL A 319 24.77 55.28 -55.67
N GLN A 320 25.86 55.93 -55.24
CA GLN A 320 26.78 55.40 -54.22
C GLN A 320 26.06 55.16 -52.88
N ARG A 321 25.19 56.08 -52.45
CA ARG A 321 24.34 55.86 -51.27
C ARG A 321 23.35 54.71 -51.47
N GLY A 322 22.81 54.56 -52.69
CA GLY A 322 21.98 53.42 -53.08
C GLY A 322 22.70 52.09 -52.91
N LEU A 323 23.93 51.97 -53.44
CA LEU A 323 24.76 50.78 -53.30
C LEU A 323 25.05 50.44 -51.83
N GLN A 324 25.37 51.45 -51.00
CA GLN A 324 25.59 51.23 -49.57
C GLN A 324 24.32 50.74 -48.85
N SER A 325 23.14 51.26 -49.24
CA SER A 325 21.86 50.81 -48.70
C SER A 325 21.53 49.37 -49.11
N LEU A 326 21.87 48.98 -50.35
CA LEU A 326 21.70 47.60 -50.82
C LEU A 326 22.61 46.63 -50.07
N ASP A 327 23.89 46.98 -49.86
CA ASP A 327 24.82 46.17 -49.05
C ASP A 327 24.30 45.97 -47.61
N SER A 328 23.81 47.04 -46.97
CA SER A 328 23.19 46.93 -45.64
C SER A 328 21.96 46.05 -45.64
N THR A 329 21.11 46.13 -46.68
CA THR A 329 19.90 45.32 -46.81
C THR A 329 20.24 43.85 -47.01
N SER A 330 21.25 43.55 -47.83
CA SER A 330 21.78 42.19 -48.02
C SER A 330 22.24 41.57 -46.70
N LYS A 331 23.01 42.32 -45.90
CA LYS A 331 23.44 41.87 -44.55
C LYS A 331 22.26 41.60 -43.61
N HIS A 332 21.21 42.43 -43.67
CA HIS A 332 19.99 42.18 -42.89
C HIS A 332 19.25 40.92 -43.33
N LEU A 333 19.18 40.63 -44.64
CA LEU A 333 18.56 39.40 -45.14
C LEU A 333 19.28 38.15 -44.62
N VAL A 334 20.63 38.15 -44.62
CA VAL A 334 21.43 37.05 -44.04
C VAL A 334 21.14 36.88 -42.55
N SER A 335 21.00 37.98 -41.80
CA SER A 335 20.64 37.94 -40.38
C SER A 335 19.24 37.33 -40.16
N VAL A 336 18.25 37.73 -40.97
CA VAL A 336 16.89 37.18 -40.91
C VAL A 336 16.87 35.69 -41.24
N GLU A 337 17.65 35.25 -42.24
CA GLU A 337 17.79 33.81 -42.55
C GLU A 337 18.33 33.04 -41.34
N GLY A 338 19.33 33.58 -40.63
CA GLY A 338 19.86 32.98 -39.40
C GLY A 338 18.83 32.88 -38.28
N VAL A 339 17.99 33.91 -38.10
CA VAL A 339 16.89 33.89 -37.10
C VAL A 339 15.83 32.84 -37.46
N LEU A 340 15.50 32.71 -38.75
CA LEU A 340 14.54 31.70 -39.22
C LEU A 340 15.07 30.27 -39.03
N ASP A 341 16.37 30.04 -39.23
CA ASP A 341 17.02 28.76 -38.99
C ASP A 341 16.97 28.38 -37.50
N GLN A 342 17.28 29.33 -36.62
CA GLN A 342 17.15 29.14 -35.16
C GLN A 342 15.70 28.84 -34.74
N ALA A 343 14.72 29.55 -35.32
CA ALA A 343 13.31 29.33 -35.05
C ALA A 343 12.85 27.93 -35.50
N SER A 344 13.31 27.48 -36.67
CA SER A 344 13.04 26.14 -37.18
C SER A 344 13.64 25.07 -36.25
N HIS A 345 14.88 25.27 -35.80
CA HIS A 345 15.52 24.34 -34.88
C HIS A 345 14.79 24.25 -33.54
N ALA A 346 14.39 25.38 -32.97
CA ALA A 346 13.62 25.43 -31.72
C ALA A 346 12.24 24.75 -31.84
N ALA A 347 11.57 24.91 -32.98
CA ALA A 347 10.30 24.23 -33.26
C ALA A 347 10.50 22.71 -33.35
N HIS A 348 11.57 22.24 -34.00
CA HIS A 348 11.93 20.82 -34.02
C HIS A 348 12.23 20.26 -32.64
N GLU A 349 13.02 20.96 -31.81
CA GLU A 349 13.30 20.53 -30.44
C GLU A 349 12.02 20.45 -29.60
N THR A 350 11.11 21.43 -29.76
CA THR A 350 9.82 21.44 -29.08
C THR A 350 8.96 20.22 -29.47
N ALA A 351 8.87 19.91 -30.77
CA ALA A 351 8.15 18.73 -31.25
C ALA A 351 8.77 17.42 -30.71
N ASN A 352 10.10 17.32 -30.68
CA ASN A 352 10.80 16.16 -30.11
C ASN A 352 10.52 16.02 -28.60
N GLY A 353 10.50 17.14 -27.87
CA GLY A 353 10.14 17.20 -26.47
C GLY A 353 8.71 16.70 -26.23
N MET A 354 7.75 17.13 -27.06
CA MET A 354 6.36 16.68 -26.95
C MET A 354 6.19 15.18 -27.23
N ARG A 355 6.97 14.62 -28.15
CA ARG A 355 6.99 13.15 -28.36
C ARG A 355 7.50 12.40 -27.14
N SER A 356 8.55 12.91 -26.49
CA SER A 356 9.08 12.33 -25.24
C SER A 356 8.05 12.39 -24.09
N ILE A 357 7.35 13.52 -23.96
CA ILE A 357 6.26 13.67 -22.98
C ILE A 357 5.15 12.66 -23.28
N SER A 358 4.75 12.51 -24.55
CA SER A 358 3.72 11.54 -24.95
C SER A 358 4.10 10.10 -24.60
N GLU A 359 5.37 9.73 -24.75
CA GLU A 359 5.87 8.42 -24.32
C GLU A 359 5.85 8.24 -22.80
N ALA A 360 6.29 9.25 -22.06
CA ALA A 360 6.23 9.25 -20.59
C ALA A 360 4.79 9.10 -20.08
N VAL A 361 3.86 9.83 -20.70
CA VAL A 361 2.43 9.75 -20.41
C VAL A 361 1.88 8.35 -20.66
N ARG A 362 2.22 7.70 -21.79
CA ARG A 362 1.84 6.28 -22.02
C ARG A 362 2.39 5.35 -20.93
N GLY A 363 3.58 5.63 -20.42
CA GLY A 363 4.14 4.94 -19.26
C GLY A 363 3.30 5.13 -18.00
N GLN A 364 2.87 6.36 -17.74
CA GLN A 364 2.05 6.72 -16.59
C GLN A 364 0.65 6.10 -16.64
N VAL A 365 0.05 5.96 -17.83
CA VAL A 365 -1.21 5.22 -18.03
C VAL A 365 -1.06 3.76 -17.59
N ARG A 366 0.01 3.07 -18.02
CA ARG A 366 0.27 1.68 -17.62
C ARG A 366 0.49 1.54 -16.12
N ALA A 367 1.28 2.45 -15.54
CA ALA A 367 1.49 2.49 -14.10
C ALA A 367 0.16 2.71 -13.34
N SER A 368 -0.70 3.58 -13.87
CA SER A 368 -2.01 3.86 -13.27
C SER A 368 -2.93 2.65 -13.28
N HIS A 369 -2.97 1.88 -14.38
CA HIS A 369 -3.69 0.61 -14.41
C HIS A 369 -3.16 -0.38 -13.37
N SER A 370 -1.84 -0.51 -13.25
CA SER A 370 -1.22 -1.38 -12.24
C SER A 370 -1.59 -0.98 -10.80
N VAL A 371 -1.73 0.32 -10.52
CA VAL A 371 -2.16 0.80 -9.20
C VAL A 371 -3.64 0.52 -8.98
N ASN A 372 -4.51 0.73 -9.97
CA ASN A 372 -5.92 0.37 -9.86
C ASN A 372 -6.12 -1.12 -9.56
N ASP A 373 -5.41 -2.01 -10.27
CA ASP A 373 -5.46 -3.45 -10.00
C ASP A 373 -5.02 -3.79 -8.57
N ALA A 374 -4.03 -3.06 -8.05
CA ALA A 374 -3.57 -3.23 -6.67
C ALA A 374 -4.62 -2.74 -5.66
N VAL A 375 -5.30 -1.62 -5.93
CA VAL A 375 -6.39 -1.10 -5.11
C VAL A 375 -7.57 -2.08 -5.08
N ASP A 376 -7.96 -2.65 -6.23
CA ASP A 376 -9.02 -3.65 -6.31
C ASP A 376 -8.70 -4.90 -5.48
N ARG A 377 -7.44 -5.35 -5.49
CA ARG A 377 -6.97 -6.44 -4.63
C ARG A 377 -7.06 -6.09 -3.15
N ILE A 378 -6.70 -4.86 -2.76
CA ILE A 378 -6.81 -4.41 -1.37
C ILE A 378 -8.27 -4.39 -0.89
N VAL A 379 -9.20 -3.96 -1.75
CA VAL A 379 -10.64 -3.99 -1.47
C VAL A 379 -11.12 -5.43 -1.29
N ALA A 380 -10.74 -6.35 -2.19
CA ALA A 380 -11.08 -7.76 -2.08
C ALA A 380 -10.52 -8.39 -0.79
N MET A 381 -9.27 -8.06 -0.43
CA MET A 381 -8.66 -8.51 0.83
C MET A 381 -9.40 -7.96 2.05
N ALA A 382 -9.80 -6.69 2.03
CA ALA A 382 -10.58 -6.09 3.11
C ALA A 382 -11.93 -6.80 3.29
N GLN A 383 -12.62 -7.15 2.20
CA GLN A 383 -13.86 -7.94 2.26
C GLN A 383 -13.64 -9.34 2.84
N SER A 384 -12.55 -10.02 2.45
CA SER A 384 -12.18 -11.32 3.01
C SER A 384 -11.88 -11.22 4.51
N ASN A 385 -11.09 -10.23 4.92
CA ASN A 385 -10.78 -9.99 6.33
C ASN A 385 -12.04 -9.70 7.13
N ALA A 386 -12.99 -8.92 6.61
CA ALA A 386 -14.25 -8.65 7.27
C ALA A 386 -15.05 -9.95 7.52
N HIS A 387 -15.04 -10.88 6.57
CA HIS A 387 -15.65 -12.19 6.74
C HIS A 387 -14.95 -13.03 7.81
N GLU A 388 -13.61 -13.09 7.79
CA GLU A 388 -12.80 -13.81 8.77
C GLU A 388 -12.95 -13.25 10.20
N VAL A 389 -13.06 -11.92 10.33
CA VAL A 389 -13.34 -11.22 11.58
C VAL A 389 -14.70 -11.65 12.14
N GLN A 390 -15.75 -11.72 11.31
CA GLN A 390 -17.06 -12.18 11.75
C GLN A 390 -17.03 -13.63 12.25
N GLN A 391 -16.31 -14.51 11.55
CA GLN A 391 -16.14 -15.89 11.98
C GLN A 391 -15.34 -15.99 13.30
N SER A 392 -14.23 -15.26 13.41
CA SER A 392 -13.38 -15.22 14.61
C SER A 392 -14.15 -14.69 15.82
N ALA A 393 -14.97 -13.65 15.64
CA ALA A 393 -15.82 -13.12 16.70
C ALA A 393 -16.89 -14.12 17.16
N ALA A 394 -17.44 -14.93 16.25
CA ALA A 394 -18.35 -16.02 16.60
C ALA A 394 -17.63 -17.13 17.38
N GLN A 395 -16.41 -17.50 16.98
CA GLN A 395 -15.60 -18.50 17.68
C GLN A 395 -15.19 -18.03 19.09
N ALA A 396 -14.81 -16.75 19.24
CA ALA A 396 -14.49 -16.14 20.53
C ALA A 396 -15.67 -16.26 21.51
N ARG A 397 -16.88 -15.91 21.05
CA ARG A 397 -18.11 -16.05 21.84
C ARG A 397 -18.37 -17.50 22.25
N ARG A 398 -18.20 -18.45 21.33
CA ARG A 398 -18.38 -19.88 21.63
C ARG A 398 -17.36 -20.40 22.65
N LEU A 399 -16.13 -19.91 22.64
CA LEU A 399 -15.13 -20.23 23.66
C LEU A 399 -15.50 -19.66 25.03
N GLN A 400 -16.05 -18.44 25.09
CA GLN A 400 -16.56 -17.84 26.32
C GLN A 400 -17.72 -18.65 26.90
N GLU A 401 -18.66 -19.08 26.06
CA GLU A 401 -19.78 -19.95 26.47
C GLU A 401 -19.29 -21.30 27.01
N LEU A 402 -18.34 -21.95 26.32
CA LEU A 402 -17.77 -23.22 26.75
C LEU A 402 -17.01 -23.09 28.08
N ALA A 403 -16.23 -22.02 28.24
CA ALA A 403 -15.55 -21.71 29.49
C ALA A 403 -16.55 -21.50 30.64
N GLY A 404 -17.63 -20.75 30.40
CA GLY A 404 -18.71 -20.57 31.37
C GLY A 404 -19.36 -21.90 31.78
N SER A 405 -19.64 -22.78 30.81
CA SER A 405 -20.19 -24.11 31.08
C SER A 405 -19.23 -24.99 31.89
N LEU A 406 -17.93 -24.97 31.58
CA LEU A 406 -16.91 -25.69 32.35
C LEU A 406 -16.80 -25.18 33.78
N ALA A 407 -16.84 -23.86 33.97
CA ALA A 407 -16.84 -23.23 35.29
C ALA A 407 -18.10 -23.59 36.08
N GLU A 408 -19.27 -23.66 35.44
CA GLU A 408 -20.51 -24.09 36.09
C GLU A 408 -20.43 -25.56 36.54
N VAL A 409 -19.95 -26.46 35.68
CA VAL A 409 -19.77 -27.89 36.02
C VAL A 409 -18.76 -28.06 37.15
N ALA A 410 -17.63 -27.34 37.11
CA ALA A 410 -16.65 -27.35 38.19
C ALA A 410 -17.23 -26.77 39.49
N GLY A 411 -18.05 -25.71 39.40
CA GLY A 411 -18.70 -25.05 40.53
C GLY A 411 -19.76 -25.90 41.25
N ARG A 412 -20.28 -26.96 40.61
CA ARG A 412 -21.12 -27.96 41.30
C ARG A 412 -20.33 -28.77 42.33
N PHE A 413 -19.01 -28.88 42.17
CA PHE A 413 -18.13 -29.45 43.18
C PHE A 413 -17.73 -28.37 44.17
N ARG A 414 -18.29 -28.43 45.37
CA ARG A 414 -17.90 -27.58 46.48
C ARG A 414 -16.59 -28.12 47.06
N THR A 415 -15.47 -27.60 46.58
CA THR A 415 -14.10 -28.00 46.96
C THR A 415 -13.59 -27.34 48.22
#